data_AF-A0A7W1S863-F1
#
_entry.id   AF-A0A7W1S863-F1
#
_cell.length_a   1.000
_cell.length_b   1.000
_cell.length_c   1.000
_cell.angle_alpha   90.00
_cell.angle_beta   90.00
_cell.angle_gamma   90.00
#
_symmetry.space_group_name_H-M   'P 1'
#
loop_
_entity.id
_entity.type
_entity.pdbx_description
1 polymer ?
#
loop_
_entity_poly.entity_id
_entity_poly.type
_entity_poly.pdbx_seq_one_letter_code
_entity_poly.pdbx_strand_id
1 'polypeptide(L)'
;SAPLRVVTKDAFVVWIGRNSRQNEQVTFGKGGGQDLWLHARGVPGAHVVVKFDGRTIPSNVIDFAASVAAYYSGRRADGKVEVDVTRCLYVKKIKGAAQGMVNYKNEETVSVAPHDEKTDLI
;
A
#
# COMPACT_ATOMS: atom_id res chain seq x y z
N SER A 1 10.09 5.10 -14.76
CA SER A 1 9.90 6.00 -13.60
C SER A 1 10.01 5.23 -12.30
N ALA A 2 10.57 5.83 -11.25
CA ALA A 2 10.65 5.25 -9.92
C ALA A 2 9.29 5.25 -9.19
N PRO A 3 9.10 4.41 -8.15
CA PRO A 3 7.96 4.51 -7.24
C PRO A 3 7.92 5.87 -6.54
N LEU A 4 6.74 6.31 -6.12
CA LEU A 4 6.63 7.52 -5.30
C LEU A 4 7.06 7.22 -3.86
N ARG A 5 7.62 8.24 -3.22
CA ARG A 5 7.93 8.26 -1.80
C ARG A 5 7.32 9.50 -1.19
N VAL A 6 6.49 9.31 -0.17
CA VAL A 6 5.94 10.40 0.64
C VAL A 6 6.30 10.20 2.11
N VAL A 7 6.26 11.29 2.86
CA VAL A 7 6.46 11.29 4.32
C VAL A 7 5.20 11.90 4.91
N THR A 8 4.54 11.17 5.81
CA THR A 8 3.33 11.66 6.49
C THR A 8 3.69 12.75 7.50
N LYS A 9 2.70 13.52 7.97
CA LYS A 9 2.85 14.46 9.09
C LYS A 9 3.45 13.83 10.35
N ASP A 10 3.14 12.56 10.59
CA ASP A 10 3.68 11.78 11.71
C ASP A 10 5.10 11.25 11.44
N ALA A 11 5.74 11.66 10.35
CA ALA A 11 7.08 11.27 9.90
C ALA A 11 7.22 9.79 9.48
N PHE A 12 6.14 9.12 9.05
CA PHE A 12 6.23 7.78 8.47
C PHE A 12 6.52 7.85 6.98
N VAL A 13 7.43 6.99 6.51
CA VAL A 13 7.72 6.86 5.08
C VAL A 13 6.72 5.92 4.43
N VAL A 14 6.11 6.37 3.33
CA VAL A 14 5.18 5.59 2.51
C VAL A 14 5.70 5.49 1.08
N TRP A 15 5.81 4.26 0.58
CA TRP A 15 6.18 3.96 -0.80
C TRP A 15 4.96 3.53 -1.61
N ILE A 16 4.83 4.05 -2.84
CA ILE A 16 3.67 3.78 -3.70
C ILE A 16 4.15 3.31 -5.07
N GLY A 17 3.82 2.06 -5.40
CA GLY A 17 3.99 1.51 -6.74
C GLY A 17 2.73 1.75 -7.56
N ARG A 18 2.84 2.38 -8.74
CA ARG A 18 1.67 2.74 -9.57
C ARG A 18 1.55 1.91 -10.86
N ASN A 19 2.34 0.85 -10.95
CA ASN A 19 2.32 -0.13 -12.03
C ASN A 19 3.04 -1.40 -11.58
N SER A 20 2.87 -2.51 -12.31
CA SER A 20 3.41 -3.83 -11.97
C SER A 20 4.91 -3.84 -11.61
N ARG A 21 5.74 -3.14 -12.37
CA ARG A 21 7.18 -3.06 -12.10
C ARG A 21 7.47 -2.33 -10.79
N GLN A 22 6.79 -1.22 -10.55
CA GLN A 22 6.94 -0.46 -9.31
C GLN A 22 6.35 -1.21 -8.12
N ASN A 23 5.22 -1.90 -8.29
CA ASN A 23 4.58 -2.75 -7.28
C ASN A 23 5.56 -3.81 -6.78
N GLU A 24 6.27 -4.48 -7.70
CA GLU A 24 7.32 -5.42 -7.32
C GLU A 24 8.46 -4.74 -6.56
N GLN A 25 8.91 -3.57 -7.03
CA GLN A 25 9.99 -2.82 -6.39
C GLN A 25 9.61 -2.35 -4.97
N VAL A 26 8.41 -1.85 -4.74
CA VAL A 26 8.00 -1.38 -3.41
C VAL A 26 7.78 -2.55 -2.46
N THR A 27 7.09 -3.61 -2.90
CA THR A 27 6.78 -4.76 -2.04
C THR A 27 8.02 -5.55 -1.66
N PHE A 28 8.91 -5.83 -2.61
CA PHE A 28 10.02 -6.75 -2.39
C PHE A 28 11.40 -6.09 -2.35
N GLY A 29 11.52 -4.85 -2.82
CA GLY A 29 12.78 -4.08 -2.79
C GLY A 29 12.83 -2.99 -1.72
N LYS A 30 11.67 -2.48 -1.27
CA LYS A 30 11.58 -1.43 -0.23
C LYS A 30 10.90 -1.92 1.07
N GLY A 31 9.97 -2.87 0.96
CA GLY A 31 9.31 -3.52 2.08
C GLY A 31 10.24 -4.45 2.85
N GLY A 32 10.27 -4.28 4.16
CA GLY A 32 10.85 -5.17 5.15
C GLY A 32 9.73 -5.90 5.91
N GLY A 33 10.07 -6.99 6.60
CA GLY A 33 9.07 -7.91 7.13
C GLY A 33 7.99 -7.30 8.04
N GLN A 34 8.34 -6.30 8.86
CA GLN A 34 7.43 -5.62 9.79
C GLN A 34 6.67 -4.44 9.17
N ASP A 35 7.03 -4.03 7.95
CA ASP A 35 6.32 -2.96 7.25
C ASP A 35 4.92 -3.41 6.86
N LEU A 36 4.00 -2.46 6.77
CA LEU A 36 2.66 -2.74 6.26
C LEU A 36 2.66 -2.66 4.74
N TRP A 37 1.94 -3.59 4.13
CA TRP A 37 1.57 -3.60 2.73
C TRP A 37 0.06 -3.42 2.62
N LEU A 38 -0.36 -2.56 1.70
CA LEU A 38 -1.76 -2.24 1.45
C LEU A 38 -2.08 -2.35 -0.04
N HIS A 39 -3.29 -2.81 -0.33
CA HIS A 39 -3.82 -2.94 -1.69
C HIS A 39 -5.35 -2.95 -1.71
N ALA A 40 -5.95 -2.34 -2.74
CA ALA A 40 -7.40 -2.35 -2.90
C ALA A 40 -7.93 -3.77 -3.14
N ARG A 41 -8.93 -4.18 -2.36
CA ARG A 41 -9.41 -5.56 -2.34
C ARG A 41 -10.12 -5.92 -3.65
N GLY A 42 -9.71 -7.05 -4.24
CA GLY A 42 -10.40 -7.67 -5.39
C GLY A 42 -10.28 -6.93 -6.72
N VAL A 43 -9.46 -5.88 -6.81
CA VAL A 43 -9.30 -5.08 -8.03
C VAL A 43 -7.82 -4.78 -8.32
N PRO A 44 -7.42 -4.57 -9.59
CA PRO A 44 -6.08 -4.10 -9.88
C PRO A 44 -5.79 -2.74 -9.25
N GLY A 45 -4.59 -2.56 -8.70
CA GLY A 45 -4.19 -1.29 -8.12
C GLY A 45 -2.73 -1.19 -7.70
N ALA A 46 -2.43 -0.07 -7.04
CA ALA A 46 -1.13 0.20 -6.47
C ALA A 46 -0.82 -0.70 -5.28
N HIS A 47 0.43 -1.13 -5.17
CA HIS A 47 0.97 -1.61 -3.90
C HIS A 47 1.47 -0.41 -3.10
N VAL A 48 1.01 -0.28 -1.85
CA VAL A 48 1.45 0.76 -0.94
C VAL A 48 2.18 0.10 0.23
N VAL A 49 3.33 0.65 0.64
CA VAL A 49 4.11 0.14 1.77
C VAL A 49 4.36 1.25 2.78
N VAL A 50 3.98 1.04 4.03
CA VAL A 50 4.27 1.95 5.16
C VAL A 50 5.42 1.37 5.97
N LYS A 51 6.48 2.15 6.12
CA LYS A 51 7.67 1.74 6.88
C LYS A 51 7.37 1.71 8.37
N PHE A 52 7.68 0.60 9.03
CA PHE A 52 7.51 0.44 10.48
C PHE A 52 8.55 1.23 11.26
N ASP A 53 9.81 1.26 10.79
CA ASP A 53 10.93 2.02 11.38
C ASP A 53 11.05 1.93 12.92
N GLY A 54 10.68 0.77 13.49
CA GLY A 54 10.82 0.48 14.92
C GLY A 54 9.69 1.02 15.81
N ARG A 55 8.63 1.62 15.24
CA ARG A 55 7.54 2.22 16.02
C ARG A 55 6.17 1.83 15.47
N THR A 56 5.20 1.71 16.37
CA THR A 56 3.80 1.38 16.02
C THR A 56 3.26 2.40 15.02
N ILE A 57 2.72 1.91 13.90
CA ILE A 57 2.07 2.74 12.90
C ILE A 57 0.65 3.07 13.40
N PRO A 58 0.30 4.35 13.61
CA PRO A 58 -1.01 4.74 14.11
C PRO A 58 -2.09 4.58 13.03
N SER A 59 -3.36 4.46 13.46
CA SER A 59 -4.49 4.20 12.55
C SER A 59 -4.64 5.26 11.47
N ASN A 60 -4.40 6.54 11.77
CA ASN A 60 -4.49 7.61 10.79
C ASN A 60 -3.48 7.47 9.64
N VAL A 61 -2.28 6.94 9.91
CA VAL A 61 -1.28 6.66 8.86
C VAL A 61 -1.70 5.47 8.01
N ILE A 62 -2.35 4.47 8.62
CA ILE A 62 -2.94 3.32 7.91
C ILE A 62 -4.07 3.81 7.00
N ASP A 63 -4.98 4.63 7.51
CA ASP A 63 -6.10 5.20 6.76
C ASP A 63 -5.62 6.07 5.59
N PHE A 64 -4.58 6.89 5.80
CA PHE A 64 -3.93 7.65 4.73
C PHE A 64 -3.39 6.72 3.64
N ALA A 65 -2.57 5.73 4.01
CA ALA A 65 -1.97 4.80 3.05
C ALA A 65 -3.04 3.98 2.32
N ALA A 66 -4.12 3.60 3.01
CA ALA A 66 -5.24 2.89 2.42
C ALA A 66 -5.99 3.77 1.42
N SER A 67 -6.23 5.04 1.75
CA SER A 67 -6.88 6.01 0.86
C SER A 67 -6.08 6.20 -0.43
N VAL A 68 -4.75 6.21 -0.33
CA VAL A 68 -3.84 6.25 -1.48
C VAL A 68 -3.90 4.97 -2.31
N ALA A 69 -3.93 3.80 -1.67
CA ALA A 69 -4.10 2.52 -2.36
C ALA A 69 -5.43 2.47 -3.14
N ALA A 70 -6.51 2.94 -2.52
CA ALA A 70 -7.82 3.09 -3.15
C ALA A 70 -7.80 4.07 -4.33
N TYR A 71 -7.14 5.22 -4.18
CA TYR A 71 -7.04 6.25 -5.24
C TYR A 71 -6.29 5.78 -6.48
N TYR A 72 -5.26 4.95 -6.30
CA TYR A 72 -4.50 4.32 -7.39
C TYR A 72 -4.99 2.91 -7.73
N SER A 73 -6.27 2.64 -7.52
CA SER A 73 -6.94 1.38 -7.91
C SER A 73 -7.95 1.58 -9.03
N GLY A 74 -8.47 0.46 -9.55
CA GLY A 74 -9.63 0.45 -10.44
C GLY A 74 -10.93 1.00 -9.83
N ARG A 75 -10.98 1.25 -8.51
CA ARG A 75 -12.18 1.71 -7.77
C ARG A 75 -12.06 3.15 -7.27
N ARG A 76 -11.19 3.96 -7.88
CA ARG A 76 -10.93 5.34 -7.42
C ARG A 76 -12.13 6.31 -7.44
N ALA A 77 -13.16 5.99 -8.22
CA ALA A 77 -14.37 6.80 -8.35
C ALA A 77 -15.47 6.40 -7.34
N ASP A 78 -15.26 5.32 -6.60
CA ASP A 78 -16.19 4.86 -5.58
C ASP A 78 -16.09 5.77 -4.34
N GLY A 79 -17.22 6.01 -3.67
CA GLY A 79 -17.23 6.81 -2.44
C GLY A 79 -16.51 6.13 -1.27
N LYS A 80 -16.46 4.80 -1.26
CA LYS A 80 -15.70 3.98 -0.30
C LYS A 80 -15.14 2.74 -0.99
N VAL A 81 -13.91 2.37 -0.63
CA VAL A 81 -13.18 1.21 -1.16
C VAL A 81 -12.66 0.38 0.00
N GLU A 82 -12.78 -0.94 -0.12
CA GLU A 82 -12.13 -1.87 0.80
C GLU A 82 -10.65 -2.04 0.43
N VAL A 83 -9.79 -1.93 1.43
CA VAL A 83 -8.34 -2.05 1.29
C VAL A 83 -7.84 -3.07 2.28
N ASP A 84 -7.12 -4.07 1.77
CA ASP A 84 -6.47 -5.07 2.61
C ASP A 84 -5.13 -4.55 3.10
N VAL A 85 -4.85 -4.79 4.38
CA VAL A 85 -3.66 -4.38 5.10
C VAL A 85 -3.03 -5.61 5.73
N THR A 86 -1.77 -5.87 5.44
CA THR A 86 -1.03 -6.95 6.11
C THR A 86 0.45 -6.59 6.22
N ARG A 87 1.25 -7.41 6.92
CA ARG A 87 2.70 -7.22 6.95
C ARG A 87 3.34 -7.73 5.67
N CYS A 88 4.38 -7.04 5.18
CA CYS A 88 5.10 -7.46 3.98
C CYS A 88 5.65 -8.89 4.07
N LEU A 89 5.97 -9.41 5.28
CA LEU A 89 6.43 -10.79 5.46
C LEU A 89 5.40 -11.84 5.01
N TYR A 90 4.10 -11.49 5.04
CA TYR A 90 3.00 -12.35 4.61
C TYR A 90 2.71 -12.24 3.11
N VAL A 91 3.33 -11.28 2.41
CA VAL A 91 3.18 -11.08 0.97
C VAL A 91 4.24 -11.89 0.23
N LYS A 92 3.81 -12.73 -0.72
CA LYS A 92 4.68 -13.62 -1.49
C LYS A 92 4.43 -13.46 -2.98
N LYS A 93 5.51 -13.43 -3.77
CA LYS A 93 5.41 -13.51 -5.23
C LYS A 93 4.74 -14.81 -5.63
N ILE A 94 3.85 -14.76 -6.61
CA ILE A 94 3.33 -15.96 -7.25
C ILE A 94 4.41 -16.47 -8.21
N LYS A 95 4.90 -17.70 -8.00
CA LYS A 95 5.97 -18.28 -8.82
C LYS A 95 5.51 -18.42 -10.27
N GLY A 96 6.27 -17.85 -11.21
CA GLY A 96 5.98 -17.90 -12.63
C GLY A 96 4.93 -16.88 -13.12
N ALA A 97 4.37 -16.06 -12.22
CA ALA A 97 3.45 -14.99 -12.61
C ALA A 97 4.19 -13.74 -13.08
N ALA A 98 3.44 -12.83 -13.71
CA ALA A 98 3.95 -11.52 -14.09
C ALA A 98 4.36 -10.66 -12.87
N GLN A 99 5.16 -9.63 -13.12
CA GLN A 99 5.62 -8.70 -12.09
C GLN A 99 4.44 -8.10 -11.31
N GLY A 100 4.62 -7.92 -10.00
CA GLY A 100 3.60 -7.37 -9.11
C GLY A 100 2.49 -8.35 -8.71
N MET A 101 2.42 -9.55 -9.29
CA MET A 101 1.44 -10.56 -8.88
C MET A 101 1.85 -11.23 -7.57
N VAL A 102 0.97 -11.16 -6.58
CA VAL A 102 1.26 -11.62 -5.21
C VAL A 102 0.10 -12.42 -4.63
N ASN A 103 0.43 -13.36 -3.75
CA ASN A 103 -0.49 -13.90 -2.75
C ASN A 103 -0.13 -13.29 -1.40
N TYR A 104 -1.14 -13.07 -0.56
CA TYR A 104 -0.97 -12.58 0.80
C TYR A 104 -1.95 -13.30 1.73
N LYS A 105 -1.74 -13.14 3.04
CA LYS A 105 -2.55 -13.73 4.09
C LYS A 105 -2.42 -12.89 5.35
N ASN A 106 -3.24 -13.19 6.36
CA ASN A 106 -3.23 -12.46 7.64
C ASN A 106 -3.50 -10.97 7.43
N GLU A 107 -4.43 -10.67 6.53
CA GLU A 107 -4.89 -9.33 6.25
C GLU A 107 -6.03 -8.92 7.18
N GLU A 108 -6.06 -7.62 7.46
CA GLU A 108 -7.23 -6.92 7.97
C GLU A 108 -7.75 -6.02 6.83
N THR A 109 -9.06 -5.82 6.75
CA THR A 109 -9.66 -4.96 5.71
C THR A 109 -10.19 -3.67 6.35
N VAL A 110 -9.82 -2.53 5.78
CA VAL A 110 -10.34 -1.21 6.15
C VAL A 110 -11.17 -0.62 5.01
N SER A 111 -12.15 0.22 5.34
CA SER A 111 -13.01 0.91 4.37
C SER A 111 -12.73 2.41 4.38
N VAL A 112 -12.23 2.94 3.26
CA VAL A 112 -11.75 4.33 3.16
C VAL A 112 -12.29 5.02 1.90
N ALA A 113 -12.35 6.35 1.95
CA ALA A 113 -12.59 7.16 0.75
C ALA A 113 -11.27 7.31 -0.04
N PRO A 114 -11.28 7.23 -1.38
CA PRO A 114 -10.06 7.44 -2.17
C PRO A 114 -9.53 8.87 -2.06
N HIS A 115 -8.26 9.04 -1.68
CA HIS A 115 -7.55 10.31 -1.64
C HIS A 115 -6.16 10.18 -2.22
N ASP A 116 -5.68 11.23 -2.90
CA ASP A 116 -4.33 11.24 -3.45
C ASP A 116 -3.27 11.39 -2.35
N GLU A 117 -2.00 11.19 -2.70
CA GLU A 117 -0.89 11.24 -1.76
C GLU A 117 -0.57 12.63 -1.22
N LYS A 118 -1.28 13.68 -1.67
CA LYS A 118 -1.05 15.07 -1.27
C LYS A 118 -1.96 15.51 -0.12
N THR A 119 -3.05 14.80 0.10
CA THR A 119 -4.14 15.21 0.99
C THR A 119 -3.71 15.29 2.46
N ASP A 120 -2.63 14.61 2.87
CA ASP A 120 -2.14 14.57 4.26
C ASP A 120 -0.64 14.97 4.36
N LEU A 121 -0.16 15.71 3.35
CA LEU A 121 1.15 16.35 3.35
C LEU A 121 1.00 17.76 3.93
N ILE A 122 0.99 17.89 5.26
CA ILE A 122 1.42 19.03 6.09
C ILE A 122 1.24 18.62 7.56
#